data_AF-A0A952INM7-F1
#
_entry.id   AF-A0A952INM7-F1
#
_cell.length_a   1.000
_cell.length_b   1.000
_cell.length_c   1.000
_cell.angle_alpha   90.00
_cell.angle_beta   90.00
_cell.angle_gamma   90.00
#
_symmetry.space_group_name_H-M   'P 1'
#
loop_
_entity.id
_entity.type
_entity.pdbx_description
1 polymer ?
#
loop_
_entity_poly.entity_id
_entity_poly.type
_entity_poly.pdbx_seq_one_letter_code
_entity_poly.pdbx_strand_id
1 'polypeptide(L)' 'MDNQLQKVTRTLHELIKTLPAVRAKCSAEVINRHLQLIAHFQKRYDLLVLQQAAS' A
#
# COMPACT_ATOMS: atom_id res chain seq x y z
N MET A 1 -6.43 17.63 -3.22
CA MET A 1 -6.61 16.40 -2.43
C MET A 1 -6.50 15.14 -3.29
N ASP A 2 -6.97 15.14 -4.54
CA ASP A 2 -6.89 14.00 -5.48
C ASP A 2 -5.46 13.45 -5.72
N ASN A 3 -4.47 14.34 -5.78
CA ASN A 3 -3.07 13.96 -6.04
C ASN A 3 -2.45 13.12 -4.89
N GLN A 4 -2.98 13.18 -3.66
CA GLN A 4 -2.51 12.32 -2.57
C GLN A 4 -3.09 10.92 -2.67
N LEU A 5 -4.37 10.79 -3.02
CA LEU A 5 -5.00 9.50 -3.22
C LEU A 5 -4.35 8.76 -4.38
N GLN A 6 -4.16 9.42 -5.54
CA GLN A 6 -3.45 8.82 -6.68
C GLN A 6 -2.05 8.32 -6.32
N LYS A 7 -1.29 9.09 -5.53
CA LYS A 7 0.04 8.67 -5.06
C LYS A 7 -0.04 7.42 -4.18
N VAL A 8 -0.94 7.40 -3.20
CA VAL A 8 -1.12 6.24 -2.30
C VAL A 8 -1.56 5.01 -3.09
N THR A 9 -2.52 5.14 -4.01
CA THR A 9 -2.97 4.04 -4.87
C THR A 9 -1.84 3.51 -5.73
N ARG A 10 -1.04 4.37 -6.34
CA ARG A 10 0.12 3.95 -7.15
C ARG A 10 1.14 3.21 -6.31
N THR A 11 1.51 3.74 -5.14
CA THR A 11 2.44 3.08 -4.21
C THR A 11 1.91 1.73 -3.75
N LEU A 12 0.63 1.64 -3.39
CA LEU A 12 0.00 0.38 -2.99
C LEU A 12 0.04 -0.65 -4.13
N HIS A 13 -0.25 -0.22 -5.35
CA HIS A 13 -0.26 -1.08 -6.52
C HIS A 13 1.14 -1.62 -6.84
N GLU A 14 2.19 -0.79 -6.72
CA GLU A 14 3.58 -1.23 -6.87
C GLU A 14 4.02 -2.19 -5.76
N LEU A 15 3.61 -1.95 -4.50
CA LEU A 15 3.88 -2.85 -3.38
C LEU A 15 3.23 -4.22 -3.57
N ILE A 16 1.98 -4.27 -4.03
CA ILE A 16 1.28 -5.53 -4.30
C ILE A 16 1.91 -6.25 -5.50
N LYS A 17 2.24 -5.52 -6.58
CA LYS A 17 2.90 -6.08 -7.77
C LYS A 17 4.26 -6.69 -7.45
N THR A 18 5.00 -6.11 -6.51
CA THR A 18 6.34 -6.59 -6.10
C THR A 18 6.29 -7.70 -5.05
N LEU A 19 5.17 -7.90 -4.36
CA LEU A 19 4.97 -8.94 -3.34
C LEU A 19 5.40 -10.36 -3.78
N PRO A 20 5.04 -10.89 -4.97
CA PRO A 20 5.48 -12.22 -5.38
C PRO A 20 7.00 -12.31 -5.54
N ALA A 21 7.66 -11.25 -6.02
CA ALA A 21 9.11 -11.20 -6.16
C ALA A 21 9.80 -11.15 -4.79
N VAL A 22 9.27 -10.37 -3.86
CA VAL A 22 9.75 -10.32 -2.46
C VAL A 22 9.56 -11.67 -1.78
N ARG A 23 8.41 -12.32 -1.98
CA ARG A 23 8.12 -13.64 -1.39
C ARG A 23 9.03 -14.75 -1.94
N ALA A 24 9.45 -14.65 -3.20
CA ALA A 24 10.33 -15.64 -3.83
C ALA A 24 11.81 -15.44 -3.49
N LYS A 25 12.25 -14.22 -3.18
CA LYS A 25 13.68 -13.87 -3.05
C LYS A 25 14.11 -13.42 -1.66
N CYS A 26 13.19 -13.06 -0.78
CA CYS A 26 13.51 -12.47 0.52
C CYS A 26 13.12 -13.37 1.69
N SER A 27 13.76 -13.11 2.83
CA SER A 27 13.47 -13.78 4.10
C SER A 27 12.09 -13.41 4.65
N ALA A 28 11.55 -14.26 5.52
CA ALA A 28 10.25 -14.07 6.17
C ALA A 28 10.12 -12.70 6.86
N GLU A 29 11.20 -12.17 7.44
CA GLU A 29 11.21 -10.85 8.08
C GLU A 29 10.97 -9.70 7.09
N VAL A 30 11.59 -9.75 5.91
CA VAL A 30 11.40 -8.76 4.85
C VAL A 30 10.01 -8.85 4.26
N ILE A 31 9.49 -10.07 4.07
CA ILE A 31 8.10 -10.31 3.66
C ILE A 31 7.15 -9.69 4.68
N ASN A 32 7.38 -9.92 5.98
CA ASN A 32 6.54 -9.36 7.04
C ASN A 32 6.56 -7.82 7.02
N ARG A 33 7.74 -7.22 6.88
CA ARG A 33 7.88 -5.75 6.77
C ARG A 33 7.18 -5.20 5.52
N HIS A 34 7.24 -5.92 4.41
CA HIS A 34 6.54 -5.56 3.17
C HIS A 34 5.02 -5.63 3.33
N LEU A 35 4.51 -6.66 4.01
CA LEU A 35 3.11 -6.77 4.37
C LEU A 35 2.66 -5.64 5.31
N GLN A 36 3.49 -5.27 6.29
CA GLN A 36 3.20 -4.12 7.16
C GLN A 36 3.13 -2.80 6.39
N LEU A 37 4.00 -2.60 5.39
CA LEU A 37 3.93 -1.43 4.50
C LEU A 37 2.63 -1.42 3.70
N ILE A 38 2.24 -2.55 3.11
CA ILE A 38 0.96 -2.66 2.39
C ILE A 38 -0.20 -2.28 3.32
N ALA A 39 -0.27 -2.87 4.52
CA ALA A 39 -1.34 -2.57 5.49
C ALA A 39 -1.36 -1.09 5.90
N HIS A 40 -0.20 -0.47 6.08
CA HIS A 40 -0.10 0.95 6.42
C HIS A 40 -0.67 1.85 5.30
N PHE A 41 -0.26 1.61 4.05
CA PHE A 41 -0.76 2.38 2.92
C PHE A 41 -2.24 2.09 2.62
N GLN A 42 -2.71 0.88 2.89
CA GLN A 42 -4.11 0.50 2.74
C GLN A 42 -5.01 1.25 3.72
N LYS A 43 -4.60 1.33 5.00
CA LYS A 43 -5.30 2.15 6.00
C LYS A 43 -5.34 3.63 5.61
N ARG A 44 -4.23 4.13 5.06
CA ARG A 44 -4.17 5.52 4.59
C ARG A 44 -5.06 5.77 3.38
N TYR A 45 -5.14 4.83 2.45
CA TYR A 45 -6.06 4.87 1.31
C TYR A 45 -7.50 4.92 1.80
N ASP A 46 -7.88 4.03 2.71
CA ASP A 46 -9.23 3.95 3.27
C ASP A 46 -9.67 5.28 3.92
N LEU A 47 -8.80 5.88 4.74
CA LEU A 47 -9.05 7.20 5.33
C LEU A 47 -9.21 8.30 4.28
N LEU A 48 -8.38 8.29 3.22
CA LEU A 48 -8.46 9.29 2.16
C LEU A 48 -9.73 9.12 1.31
N VAL A 49 -10.16 7.88 1.04
CA VAL A 49 -11.41 7.58 0.35
C VAL A 49 -12.60 8.03 1.19
N LEU A 50 -12.60 7.74 2.49
CA LEU A 50 -13.63 8.21 3.43
C LEU A 50 -13.70 9.74 3.45
N GLN A 51 -12.55 10.43 3.48
CA GLN A 51 -12.52 11.89 3.42
C GLN A 51 -13.04 12.45 2.08
N GLN A 52 -12.74 11.79 0.96
CA GLN A 52 -13.23 12.20 -0.35
C GLN A 52 -14.74 11.96 -0.49
N ALA A 53 -15.26 10.86 0.06
CA ALA A 53 -16.68 10.55 0.06
C ALA A 53 -17.51 11.46 0.99
N ALA A 54 -16.87 12.03 2.03
CA ALA A 54 -17.49 12.98 2.95
C ALA A 54 -17.42 14.45 2.48
N SER A 55 -16.79 14.71 1.31
CA SER A 55 -16.66 16.05 0.72
C SER A 55 -17.72 16.31 -0.35
#